data_AF-A0AAN8ILC8-F1
#
_entry.id   AF-A0AAN8ILC8-F1
#
_cell.length_a   1.000
_cell.length_b   1.000
_cell.length_c   1.000
_cell.angle_alpha   90.00
_cell.angle_beta   90.00
_cell.angle_gamma   90.00
#
_symmetry.space_group_name_H-M   'P 1'
#
loop_
_entity.id
_entity.type
_entity.pdbx_description
1 polymer ?
#
loop_
_entity_poly.entity_id
_entity_poly.type
_entity_poly.pdbx_seq_one_letter_code
_entity_poly.pdbx_strand_id
1 'polypeptide(L)'
;MNCFQLRQFEENFRKLQSSFARHMLYLEEHRAVGEGVQAAQQLAEKHEQYTETALEDVKAAKALKETGEELISANDVGISGSLLPKCDELERMAEALNGALQRRATVLRMSIAMHTQISQV
;
A
#
# COMPACT_ATOMS: atom_id res chain seq x y z
N MET A 1 31.74 -5.05 2.17
CA MET A 1 30.40 -5.50 1.71
C MET A 1 29.26 -4.78 2.46
N ASN A 2 29.25 -4.77 3.80
CA ASN A 2 28.11 -4.28 4.62
C ASN A 2 27.62 -2.85 4.37
N CYS A 3 28.50 -1.88 4.12
CA CYS A 3 28.11 -0.48 4.02
C CYS A 3 27.25 -0.19 2.77
N PHE A 4 27.48 -0.92 1.67
CA PHE A 4 26.74 -0.72 0.42
C PHE A 4 25.30 -1.25 0.53
N GLN A 5 25.13 -2.48 1.02
CA GLN A 5 23.80 -3.10 1.19
C GLN A 5 22.94 -2.32 2.19
N LEU A 6 23.53 -1.84 3.29
CA LEU A 6 22.82 -1.01 4.26
C LEU A 6 22.36 0.32 3.64
N ARG A 7 23.21 1.01 2.88
CA ARG A 7 22.83 2.24 2.18
C ARG A 7 21.72 2.00 1.17
N GLN A 8 21.82 0.92 0.39
CA GLN A 8 20.78 0.56 -0.59
C GLN A 8 19.45 0.26 0.10
N PHE A 9 19.46 -0.47 1.23
CA PHE A 9 18.28 -0.71 2.03
C PHE A 9 17.65 0.61 2.50
N GLU A 10 18.45 1.52 3.06
CA GLU A 10 17.95 2.81 3.56
C GLU A 10 17.37 3.70 2.46
N GLU A 11 18.00 3.73 1.28
CA GLU A 11 17.49 4.48 0.14
C GLU A 11 16.14 3.91 -0.34
N ASN A 12 16.03 2.59 -0.47
CA ASN A 12 14.79 1.94 -0.86
C ASN A 12 13.69 2.13 0.18
N PHE A 13 14.04 2.08 1.46
CA PHE A 13 13.11 2.35 2.56
C PHE A 13 12.52 3.76 2.45
N ARG A 14 13.35 4.80 2.27
CA ARG A 14 12.86 6.20 2.12
C ARG A 14 11.99 6.40 0.88
N LYS A 15 12.34 5.74 -0.23
CA LYS A 15 11.53 5.76 -1.47
C LYS A 15 10.15 5.16 -1.23
N LEU A 16 10.09 4.00 -0.57
CA LEU A 16 8.82 3.36 -0.24
C LEU A 16 8.00 4.23 0.72
N GLN A 17 8.57 4.75 1.81
CA GLN A 17 7.84 5.67 2.70
C GLN A 17 7.17 6.82 1.94
N SER A 18 7.90 7.44 1.00
CA SER A 18 7.36 8.52 0.16
C SER A 18 6.25 8.02 -0.77
N SER A 19 6.37 6.81 -1.30
CA SER A 19 5.35 6.21 -2.15
C SER A 19 4.08 5.84 -1.40
N PHE A 20 4.21 5.19 -0.24
CA PHE A 20 3.10 4.87 0.65
C PHE A 20 2.36 6.14 1.09
N ALA A 21 3.08 7.22 1.44
CA ALA A 21 2.46 8.50 1.78
C ALA A 21 1.63 9.08 0.62
N ARG A 22 2.16 9.04 -0.63
CA ARG A 22 1.41 9.44 -1.82
C ARG A 22 0.17 8.57 -2.04
N HIS A 23 0.28 7.27 -1.83
CA HIS A 23 -0.86 6.37 -1.99
C HIS A 23 -1.97 6.66 -0.98
N MET A 24 -1.61 6.92 0.26
CA MET A 24 -2.57 7.31 1.30
C MET A 24 -3.25 8.63 0.94
N LEU A 25 -2.49 9.66 0.56
CA LEU A 25 -3.05 10.95 0.12
C LEU A 25 -4.02 10.78 -1.06
N TYR A 26 -3.64 9.99 -2.08
CA TYR A 26 -4.52 9.69 -3.20
C TYR A 26 -5.87 9.10 -2.74
N LEU A 27 -5.84 8.13 -1.82
CA LEU A 27 -7.07 7.52 -1.29
C LEU A 27 -7.92 8.50 -0.44
N GLU A 28 -7.28 9.51 0.16
CA GLU A 28 -8.00 10.58 0.85
C GLU A 28 -8.69 11.55 -0.11
N GLU A 29 -8.05 11.86 -1.24
CA GLU A 29 -8.59 12.74 -2.28
C GLU A 29 -9.67 12.04 -3.13
N HIS A 30 -9.58 10.73 -3.30
CA HIS A 30 -10.47 9.94 -4.15
C HIS A 30 -11.53 9.21 -3.34
N ARG A 31 -12.44 9.97 -2.69
CA ARG A 31 -13.50 9.42 -1.82
C ARG A 31 -14.91 9.38 -2.42
N ALA A 32 -15.12 9.94 -3.62
CA ALA A 32 -16.44 9.95 -4.28
C ALA A 32 -17.02 8.53 -4.47
N VAL A 33 -18.34 8.36 -4.40
CA VAL A 33 -19.00 7.04 -4.56
C VAL A 33 -19.87 6.91 -5.80
N GLY A 34 -20.02 7.99 -6.57
CA GLY A 34 -20.81 8.04 -7.81
C GLY A 34 -22.30 8.31 -7.56
N GLU A 35 -22.93 9.02 -8.50
CA GLU A 35 -24.36 9.37 -8.49
C GLU A 35 -25.14 8.48 -9.47
N GLY A 36 -25.09 7.17 -9.26
CA GLY A 36 -25.77 6.17 -10.08
C GLY A 36 -24.88 4.97 -10.39
N VAL A 37 -25.49 3.92 -10.97
CA VAL A 37 -24.82 2.64 -11.25
C VAL A 37 -23.58 2.84 -12.13
N GLN A 38 -23.72 3.55 -13.25
CA GLN A 38 -22.63 3.76 -14.20
C GLN A 38 -21.47 4.56 -13.58
N ALA A 39 -21.77 5.65 -12.85
CA ALA A 39 -20.75 6.48 -12.21
C ALA A 39 -20.00 5.70 -11.11
N ALA A 40 -20.70 4.91 -10.32
CA ALA A 40 -20.09 4.07 -9.28
C ALA A 40 -19.22 2.95 -9.88
N GLN A 41 -19.63 2.34 -11.00
CA GLN A 41 -18.83 1.36 -11.73
C GLN A 41 -17.54 1.96 -12.30
N GLN A 42 -17.60 3.14 -12.91
CA GLN A 42 -16.40 3.83 -13.42
C GLN A 42 -15.41 4.16 -12.31
N LEU A 43 -15.90 4.52 -11.12
CA LEU A 43 -15.04 4.76 -9.95
C LEU A 43 -14.41 3.45 -9.45
N ALA A 44 -15.15 2.33 -9.47
CA ALA A 44 -14.64 1.02 -9.11
C ALA A 44 -13.53 0.54 -10.07
N GLU A 45 -13.73 0.70 -11.38
CA GLU A 45 -12.74 0.34 -12.39
C GLU A 45 -11.45 1.17 -12.24
N LYS A 46 -11.57 2.49 -12.08
CA LYS A 46 -10.41 3.36 -11.81
C LYS A 46 -9.67 2.95 -10.54
N HIS A 47 -10.42 2.61 -9.49
CA HIS A 47 -9.84 2.15 -8.23
C HIS A 47 -9.13 0.80 -8.38
N GLU A 48 -9.67 -0.12 -9.17
CA GLU A 48 -9.05 -1.41 -9.48
C GLU A 48 -7.72 -1.23 -10.23
N GLN A 49 -7.71 -0.43 -11.30
CA GLN A 49 -6.48 -0.11 -12.05
C GLN A 49 -5.42 0.54 -11.14
N TYR A 50 -5.83 1.48 -10.30
CA TYR A 50 -4.91 2.10 -9.35
C TYR A 50 -4.38 1.10 -8.29
N THR A 51 -5.24 0.17 -7.85
CA THR A 51 -4.87 -0.87 -6.88
C THR A 51 -3.75 -1.76 -7.43
N GLU A 52 -3.78 -2.10 -8.72
CA GLU A 52 -2.71 -2.88 -9.35
C GLU A 52 -1.34 -2.20 -9.19
N THR A 53 -1.27 -0.89 -9.46
CA THR A 53 -0.04 -0.09 -9.28
C THR A 53 0.37 0.00 -7.81
N ALA A 54 -0.56 0.29 -6.90
CA ALA A 54 -0.26 0.43 -5.48
C ALA A 54 0.23 -0.90 -4.85
N LEU A 55 -0.23 -2.04 -5.37
CA LEU A 55 0.22 -3.36 -4.91
C LEU A 55 1.66 -3.69 -5.33
N GLU A 56 2.24 -3.00 -6.32
CA GLU A 56 3.67 -3.14 -6.64
C GLU A 56 4.54 -2.63 -5.48
N ASP A 57 4.19 -1.49 -4.88
CA ASP A 57 4.91 -0.96 -3.72
C ASP A 57 4.68 -1.80 -2.46
N VAL A 58 3.51 -2.43 -2.30
CA VAL A 58 3.27 -3.43 -1.25
C VAL A 58 4.19 -4.64 -1.42
N LYS A 59 4.36 -5.15 -2.64
CA LYS A 59 5.29 -6.26 -2.93
C LYS A 59 6.74 -5.84 -2.68
N ALA A 60 7.12 -4.65 -3.12
CA ALA A 60 8.46 -4.10 -2.91
C ALA A 60 8.78 -3.91 -1.42
N ALA A 61 7.82 -3.47 -0.61
CA ALA A 61 8.00 -3.36 0.84
C ALA A 61 8.24 -4.71 1.52
N LYS A 62 7.50 -5.75 1.11
CA LYS A 62 7.70 -7.12 1.63
C LYS A 62 9.07 -7.67 1.25
N ALA A 63 9.48 -7.53 -0.01
CA ALA A 63 10.81 -7.96 -0.46
C ALA A 63 11.94 -7.18 0.24
N LEU A 64 11.76 -5.88 0.48
CA LEU A 64 12.73 -5.08 1.22
C LEU A 64 12.81 -5.51 2.68
N LYS A 65 11.68 -5.85 3.32
CA LYS A 65 11.65 -6.40 4.69
C LYS A 65 12.45 -7.69 4.77
N GLU A 66 12.22 -8.64 3.85
CA GLU A 66 12.99 -9.89 3.75
C GLU A 66 14.49 -9.61 3.62
N THR A 67 14.88 -8.68 2.75
CA THR A 67 16.29 -8.24 2.62
C THR A 67 16.83 -7.68 3.94
N GLY A 68 16.03 -6.91 4.68
CA GLY A 68 16.41 -6.36 5.97
C GLY A 68 16.62 -7.44 7.04
N GLU A 69 15.74 -8.44 7.08
CA GLU A 69 15.82 -9.60 7.98
C GLU A 69 17.06 -10.46 7.68
N GLU A 70 17.37 -10.67 6.40
CA GLU A 70 18.61 -11.33 5.98
C GLU A 70 19.85 -10.56 6.46
N LEU A 71 19.88 -9.24 6.28
CA LEU A 71 20.99 -8.39 6.74
C LEU A 71 21.15 -8.40 8.27
N ILE A 72 20.05 -8.51 9.01
CA ILE A 72 20.05 -8.66 10.47
C ILE A 72 20.66 -10.01 10.85
N SER A 73 20.23 -11.10 10.20
CA SER A 73 20.72 -12.45 10.51
C SER A 73 22.21 -12.66 10.17
N ALA A 74 22.71 -11.94 9.16
CA ALA A 74 24.09 -12.06 8.68
C ALA A 74 25.11 -11.23 9.49
N ASN A 75 24.68 -10.37 10.43
CA ASN A 75 25.55 -9.41 11.10
C ASN A 75 25.48 -9.44 12.64
N ASP A 76 26.56 -8.95 13.25
CA ASP A 76 26.67 -8.75 14.69
C ASP A 76 25.81 -7.57 15.18
N VAL A 77 25.43 -7.59 16.46
CA VAL A 77 24.33 -6.87 17.14
C VAL A 77 24.19 -5.36 16.83
N GLY A 78 25.25 -4.70 16.35
CA GLY A 78 25.30 -3.24 16.16
C GLY A 78 24.38 -2.66 15.06
N ILE A 79 24.00 -3.45 14.04
CA ILE A 79 23.19 -2.94 12.91
C ILE A 79 21.70 -3.24 13.10
N SER A 80 21.39 -4.32 13.82
CA SER A 80 20.03 -4.84 14.05
C SER A 80 19.13 -3.82 14.74
N GLY A 81 19.67 -3.01 15.67
CA GLY A 81 18.91 -1.96 16.36
C GLY A 81 18.34 -0.89 15.42
N SER A 82 18.93 -0.69 14.23
CA SER A 82 18.46 0.30 13.25
C SER A 82 17.58 -0.30 12.13
N LEU A 83 17.69 -1.62 11.89
CA LEU A 83 16.99 -2.31 10.81
C LEU A 83 15.66 -2.90 11.28
N LEU A 84 15.60 -3.50 12.47
CA LEU A 84 14.38 -4.10 13.01
C LEU A 84 13.18 -3.13 12.98
N PRO A 85 13.29 -1.88 13.50
CA PRO A 85 12.17 -0.94 13.45
C PRO A 85 11.74 -0.58 12.03
N LYS A 86 12.65 -0.62 11.05
CA LYS A 86 12.35 -0.33 9.64
C LYS A 86 11.66 -1.51 8.97
N CYS A 87 12.03 -2.76 9.30
CA CYS A 87 11.32 -3.96 8.86
C CYS A 87 9.88 -3.97 9.38
N ASP A 88 9.68 -3.67 10.67
CA ASP A 88 8.34 -3.58 11.26
C ASP A 88 7.52 -2.45 10.60
N GLU A 89 8.16 -1.33 10.26
CA GLU A 89 7.49 -0.22 9.57
C GLU A 89 7.08 -0.57 8.14
N LEU A 90 7.91 -1.30 7.39
CA LEU A 90 7.55 -1.79 6.05
C LEU A 90 6.31 -2.68 6.09
N GLU A 91 6.23 -3.57 7.08
CA GLU A 91 5.05 -4.42 7.30
C GLU A 91 3.81 -3.58 7.64
N ARG A 92 3.92 -2.67 8.61
CA ARG A 92 2.81 -1.78 8.98
C ARG A 92 2.30 -0.95 7.80
N MET A 93 3.20 -0.35 7.02
CA MET A 93 2.83 0.43 5.84
C MET A 93 2.11 -0.44 4.79
N ALA A 94 2.64 -1.64 4.52
CA ALA A 94 2.06 -2.60 3.58
C ALA A 94 0.63 -3.01 4.00
N GLU A 95 0.44 -3.36 5.27
CA GLU A 95 -0.86 -3.71 5.83
C GLU A 95 -1.85 -2.54 5.79
N ALA A 96 -1.40 -1.34 6.18
CA ALA A 96 -2.22 -0.14 6.21
C ALA A 96 -2.75 0.22 4.80
N LEU A 97 -1.88 0.23 3.79
CA LEU A 97 -2.25 0.51 2.41
C LEU A 97 -3.19 -0.57 1.87
N ASN A 98 -2.86 -1.85 2.05
CA ASN A 98 -3.71 -2.95 1.60
C ASN A 98 -5.11 -2.87 2.22
N GLY A 99 -5.20 -2.61 3.52
CA GLY A 99 -6.47 -2.41 4.21
C GLY A 99 -7.24 -1.19 3.69
N ALA A 100 -6.55 -0.08 3.37
CA ALA A 100 -7.18 1.11 2.81
C ALA A 100 -7.75 0.85 1.40
N LEU A 101 -7.00 0.18 0.54
CA LEU A 101 -7.43 -0.23 -0.80
C LEU A 101 -8.68 -1.15 -0.74
N GLN A 102 -8.67 -2.14 0.16
CA GLN A 102 -9.80 -3.06 0.35
C GLN A 102 -11.05 -2.36 0.89
N ARG A 103 -10.89 -1.44 1.85
CA ARG A 103 -12.01 -0.64 2.38
C ARG A 103 -12.64 0.18 1.27
N ARG A 104 -11.83 0.85 0.44
CA ARG A 104 -12.31 1.64 -0.68
C ARG A 104 -13.07 0.80 -1.72
N ALA A 105 -12.52 -0.35 -2.10
CA ALA A 105 -13.19 -1.29 -3.00
C ALA A 105 -14.55 -1.76 -2.44
N THR A 106 -14.62 -2.03 -1.14
CA THR A 106 -15.86 -2.42 -0.46
C THR A 106 -16.91 -1.31 -0.52
N VAL A 107 -16.53 -0.06 -0.24
CA VAL A 107 -17.44 1.09 -0.32
C VAL A 107 -18.00 1.28 -1.73
N LEU A 108 -17.16 1.16 -2.76
CA LEU A 108 -17.60 1.30 -4.15
C LEU A 108 -18.55 0.16 -4.57
N ARG A 109 -18.27 -1.08 -4.16
CA ARG A 109 -19.18 -2.21 -4.38
C ARG A 109 -20.53 -2.01 -3.71
N MET A 110 -20.55 -1.47 -2.48
CA MET A 110 -21.79 -1.13 -1.78
C MET A 110 -22.57 -0.03 -2.51
N SER A 111 -21.88 1.00 -3.02
CA SER A 111 -22.51 2.07 -3.81
C SER A 111 -23.18 1.53 -5.08
N ILE A 112 -22.48 0.66 -5.83
CA ILE A 112 -23.04 0.01 -7.03
C ILE A 112 -24.31 -0.79 -6.68
N ALA A 113 -24.25 -1.60 -5.62
CA ALA A 113 -25.38 -2.41 -5.18
C ALA A 113 -26.59 -1.55 -4.79
N MET A 114 -26.37 -0.47 -4.03
CA MET A 114 -27.41 0.47 -3.62
C MET A 114 -28.08 1.13 -4.83
N HIS A 115 -27.29 1.71 -5.75
CA HIS A 115 -27.83 2.36 -6.94
C HIS A 115 -28.58 1.39 -7.86
N THR A 116 -28.14 0.13 -7.92
CA THR A 116 -28.79 -0.92 -8.72
C THR A 116 -30.17 -1.23 -8.15
N GLN A 117 -30.27 -1.39 -6.82
CA GLN A 117 -31.55 -1.63 -6.15
C GLN A 117 -32.53 -0.46 -6.35
N ILE A 118 -32.06 0.79 -6.22
CA ILE A 118 -32.89 1.98 -6.42
C ILE A 118 -33.40 2.06 -7.86
N SER A 119 -32.58 1.72 -8.87
CA SER A 119 -32.99 1.78 -10.28
C SER A 119 -34.03 0.73 -10.69
N GLN A 120 -34.26 -0.28 -9.85
CA GLN A 120 -35.23 -1.35 -10.07
C GLN A 120 -36.60 -1.07 -9.43
N VAL A 121 -36.73 0.05 -8.71
CA VAL A 121 -37.97 0.54 -8.08
C VAL A 121 -38.61 1.59 -8.96
#